data_AF-A0A966TLY8-F1
#
_entry.id   AF-A0A966TLY8-F1
#
_cell.length_a   1.000
_cell.length_b   1.000
_cell.length_c   1.000
_cell.angle_alpha   90.00
_cell.angle_beta   90.00
_cell.angle_gamma   90.00
#
_symmetry.space_group_name_H-M   'P 1'
#
loop_
_entity.id
_entity.type
_entity.pdbx_description
1 polymer ?
#
loop_
_entity_poly.entity_id
_entity_poly.type
_entity_poly.pdbx_seq_one_letter_code
_entity_poly.pdbx_strand_id
1 'polypeptide(L)'
;MNFKALLIFLVLAFSSPSWAEVDSSNLSALDTISVSEVTPAADQQWKSDISLIIDKAYELTGIKYKLGGSKPETGFDCSQFVKYVFEQALNLSLPPSARSLSKVGETIKFEDLQPGDLVFFNTRK
;
A
#
# COMPACT_ATOMS: atom_id res chain seq x y z
N MET A 1 -9.07 46.62 23.61
CA MET A 1 -8.38 45.31 23.64
C MET A 1 -7.46 45.28 22.43
N ASN A 2 -6.23 45.82 22.46
CA ASN A 2 -5.01 45.36 23.15
C ASN A 2 -4.53 44.03 22.52
N PHE A 3 -3.34 43.80 21.97
CA PHE A 3 -2.07 44.54 21.95
C PHE A 3 -1.17 44.02 20.80
N LYS A 4 -0.07 44.75 20.58
CA LYS A 4 0.92 44.75 19.50
C LYS A 4 1.70 43.44 19.27
N ALA A 5 2.27 43.36 18.06
CA ALA A 5 3.34 42.46 17.63
C ALA A 5 4.53 42.36 18.62
N LEU A 6 5.20 41.20 18.64
CA LEU A 6 6.54 41.04 19.19
C LEU A 6 7.40 40.15 18.27
N LEU A 7 8.49 40.75 17.82
CA LEU A 7 9.63 40.23 17.07
C LEU A 7 10.38 39.09 17.79
N ILE A 8 10.88 38.10 17.03
CA ILE A 8 12.27 37.63 17.15
C ILE A 8 12.85 37.45 15.74
N PHE A 9 13.90 38.22 15.47
CA PHE A 9 14.80 38.18 14.31
C PHE A 9 15.99 37.26 14.68
N LEU A 10 16.38 36.32 13.82
CA LEU A 10 17.78 35.87 13.78
C LEU A 10 18.16 35.37 12.37
N VAL A 11 19.01 36.16 11.74
CA VAL A 11 19.67 35.97 10.45
C VAL A 11 20.72 34.86 10.54
N LEU A 12 20.83 34.01 9.52
CA LEU A 12 22.13 33.58 9.00
C LEU A 12 22.07 33.43 7.48
N ALA A 13 22.82 34.30 6.81
CA ALA A 13 23.23 34.15 5.42
C ALA A 13 24.42 33.18 5.33
N PHE A 14 24.35 32.23 4.40
CA PHE A 14 25.50 31.53 3.81
C PHE A 14 25.13 31.35 2.32
N SER A 15 25.68 32.15 1.40
CA SER A 15 26.97 31.91 0.74
C SER A 15 27.05 30.50 0.14
N SER A 16 26.82 30.42 -1.16
CA SER A 16 26.93 29.20 -2.00
C SER A 16 28.32 28.54 -1.96
N PRO A 17 28.38 27.23 -2.23
CA PRO A 17 29.40 26.65 -3.11
C PRO A 17 28.68 26.04 -4.34
N SER A 18 28.89 26.47 -5.60
CA SER A 18 30.10 26.33 -6.43
C SER A 18 30.78 24.97 -6.30
N TRP A 19 30.19 23.94 -6.92
CA TRP A 19 30.84 22.75 -7.51
C TRP A 19 29.83 21.61 -7.68
N ALA A 20 29.61 21.19 -8.91
CA ALA A 20 29.30 19.80 -9.29
C ALA A 20 29.25 19.79 -10.82
N GLU A 21 30.43 20.00 -11.40
CA GLU A 21 30.69 19.68 -12.80
C GLU A 21 30.76 18.15 -12.86
N VAL A 22 29.82 17.53 -13.56
CA VAL A 22 29.80 16.08 -13.75
C VAL A 22 30.86 15.72 -14.79
N ASP A 23 32.01 15.29 -14.31
CA ASP A 23 33.07 14.71 -15.13
C ASP A 23 32.61 13.33 -15.65
N SER A 24 32.68 13.16 -16.98
CA SER A 24 32.19 12.01 -17.73
C SER A 24 33.27 10.94 -17.91
N SER A 25 34.07 10.67 -16.88
CA SER A 25 35.31 9.88 -16.99
C SER A 25 35.34 8.61 -16.13
N ASN A 26 34.20 8.00 -15.82
CA ASN A 26 34.18 6.63 -15.29
C ASN A 26 33.02 5.80 -15.87
N LEU A 27 33.13 5.51 -17.17
CA LEU A 27 32.41 4.44 -17.85
C LEU A 27 33.04 3.08 -17.47
N SER A 28 32.98 2.70 -16.20
CA SER A 28 33.44 1.37 -15.75
C SER A 28 32.91 0.99 -14.37
N ALA A 29 31.58 0.99 -14.20
CA ALA A 29 30.90 0.21 -13.16
C ALA A 29 29.39 0.12 -13.46
N LEU A 30 29.00 -0.51 -14.57
CA LEU A 30 27.62 -0.99 -14.76
C LEU A 30 27.46 -2.31 -14.01
N ASP A 31 27.50 -2.24 -12.69
CA ASP A 31 27.00 -3.29 -11.81
C ASP A 31 26.60 -2.63 -10.48
N THR A 32 25.48 -1.91 -10.51
CA THR A 32 24.81 -1.44 -9.30
C THR A 32 23.33 -1.45 -9.60
N ILE A 33 22.73 -2.61 -9.30
CA ILE A 33 21.30 -2.72 -9.05
C ILE A 33 20.98 -1.67 -7.98
N SER A 34 20.32 -0.60 -8.42
CA SER A 34 19.75 0.41 -7.54
C SER A 34 18.62 -0.24 -6.77
N VAL A 35 18.95 -0.85 -5.63
CA VAL A 35 17.99 -1.09 -4.57
C VAL A 35 17.64 0.30 -4.06
N SER A 36 16.58 0.87 -4.64
CA SER A 36 15.97 2.09 -4.15
C SER A 36 15.68 1.88 -2.68
N GLU A 37 16.30 2.69 -1.81
CA GLU A 37 16.12 2.63 -0.37
C GLU A 37 14.63 2.84 -0.04
N VAL A 38 13.92 1.73 0.19
CA VAL A 38 12.57 1.76 0.74
C VAL A 38 12.71 2.24 2.19
N THR A 39 12.02 3.32 2.51
CA THR A 39 12.13 3.99 3.81
C THR A 39 11.51 3.08 4.88
N PRO A 40 12.19 2.81 6.01
CA PRO A 40 11.74 1.84 7.02
C PRO A 40 10.32 2.07 7.56
N ALA A 41 9.84 3.31 7.53
CA ALA A 41 8.50 3.68 8.00
C ALA A 41 7.37 3.14 7.10
N ALA A 42 7.55 3.19 5.76
CA ALA A 42 6.59 2.60 4.82
C ALA A 42 6.54 1.07 4.99
N ASP A 43 7.71 0.48 5.26
CA ASP A 43 7.87 -0.95 5.53
C ASP A 43 7.18 -1.42 6.82
N GLN A 44 7.14 -0.60 7.85
CA GLN A 44 6.40 -0.94 9.07
C GLN A 44 4.90 -0.73 8.90
N GLN A 45 4.49 0.33 8.20
CA GLN A 45 3.07 0.61 8.00
C GLN A 45 2.39 -0.51 7.20
N TRP A 46 2.99 -0.97 6.09
CA TRP A 46 2.35 -2.04 5.31
C TRP A 46 2.19 -3.32 6.11
N LYS A 47 3.17 -3.69 6.93
CA LYS A 47 3.08 -4.89 7.79
C LYS A 47 1.93 -4.77 8.78
N SER A 48 1.75 -3.60 9.37
CA SER A 48 0.63 -3.31 10.28
C SER A 48 -0.72 -3.43 9.54
N ASP A 49 -0.82 -2.83 8.35
CA ASP A 49 -2.05 -2.83 7.55
C ASP A 49 -2.43 -4.25 7.10
N ILE A 50 -1.44 -5.04 6.68
CA ILE A 50 -1.64 -6.45 6.31
C ILE A 50 -2.06 -7.29 7.52
N SER A 51 -1.45 -7.07 8.69
CA SER A 51 -1.90 -7.76 9.92
C SER A 51 -3.37 -7.46 10.19
N LEU A 52 -3.78 -6.20 10.07
CA LEU A 52 -5.16 -5.81 10.30
C LEU A 52 -6.13 -6.45 9.29
N ILE A 53 -5.78 -6.50 8.01
CA ILE A 53 -6.55 -7.22 6.98
C ILE A 53 -6.71 -8.69 7.35
N ILE A 54 -5.62 -9.35 7.73
CA ILE A 54 -5.61 -10.78 8.06
C ILE A 54 -6.45 -11.05 9.32
N ASP A 55 -6.30 -10.24 10.36
CA ASP A 55 -7.07 -10.38 11.60
C ASP A 55 -8.57 -10.21 11.32
N LYS A 56 -8.96 -9.21 10.51
CA LYS A 56 -10.36 -9.01 10.09
C LYS A 56 -10.88 -10.15 9.23
N ALA A 57 -10.06 -10.74 8.38
CA ALA A 57 -10.45 -11.93 7.64
C ALA A 57 -10.70 -13.13 8.58
N TYR A 58 -9.85 -13.32 9.59
CA TYR A 58 -9.98 -14.42 10.55
C TYR A 58 -11.20 -14.30 11.46
N GLU A 59 -11.57 -13.09 11.89
CA GLU A 59 -12.80 -12.82 12.67
C GLU A 59 -14.07 -13.35 11.97
N LEU A 60 -14.05 -13.45 10.64
CA LEU A 60 -15.18 -13.86 9.81
C LEU A 60 -15.15 -15.36 9.46
N THR A 61 -14.20 -16.12 10.01
CA THR A 61 -14.07 -17.56 9.77
C THR A 61 -15.34 -18.30 10.21
N GLY A 62 -15.81 -19.23 9.38
CA GLY A 62 -17.01 -20.03 9.65
C GLY A 62 -18.32 -19.39 9.16
N ILE A 63 -18.29 -18.13 8.72
CA ILE A 63 -19.44 -17.52 8.03
C ILE A 63 -19.68 -18.25 6.69
N LYS A 64 -20.94 -18.53 6.38
CA LYS A 64 -21.32 -19.31 5.20
C LYS A 64 -21.04 -18.54 3.91
N TYR A 65 -20.62 -19.29 2.89
CA TYR A 65 -20.63 -18.79 1.52
C TYR A 65 -22.07 -18.57 1.04
N LYS A 66 -22.32 -17.43 0.41
CA LYS A 66 -23.58 -17.12 -0.26
C LYS A 66 -23.28 -16.33 -1.53
N LEU A 67 -23.70 -16.83 -2.69
CA LEU A 67 -23.54 -16.12 -3.95
C LEU A 67 -24.25 -14.76 -3.91
N GLY A 68 -23.53 -13.67 -4.20
CA GLY A 68 -24.02 -12.30 -4.06
C GLY A 68 -24.16 -11.81 -2.61
N GLY A 69 -23.72 -12.61 -1.63
CA GLY A 69 -23.71 -12.24 -0.22
C GLY A 69 -22.62 -11.21 0.07
N SER A 70 -22.90 -10.27 0.96
CA SER A 70 -21.98 -9.15 1.25
C SER A 70 -21.98 -8.73 2.71
N LYS A 71 -22.56 -9.54 3.60
CA LYS A 71 -22.73 -9.18 5.01
C LYS A 71 -22.52 -10.39 5.92
N PRO A 72 -21.92 -10.22 7.11
CA PRO A 72 -21.66 -11.33 8.04
C PRO A 72 -22.91 -12.17 8.37
N GLU A 73 -24.06 -11.51 8.55
CA GLU A 73 -25.28 -12.17 9.02
C GLU A 73 -25.91 -13.06 7.93
N THR A 74 -25.68 -12.71 6.66
CA THR A 74 -26.28 -13.41 5.52
C THR A 74 -25.29 -14.29 4.76
N GLY A 75 -24.00 -14.16 5.05
CA GLY A 75 -22.92 -14.79 4.29
C GLY A 75 -22.29 -13.88 3.23
N PHE A 76 -21.16 -14.35 2.70
CA PHE A 76 -20.36 -13.63 1.72
C PHE A 76 -20.18 -14.43 0.43
N ASP A 77 -20.04 -13.74 -0.69
CA ASP A 77 -19.35 -14.27 -1.87
C ASP A 77 -17.85 -13.95 -1.80
N CYS A 78 -17.06 -14.48 -2.75
CA CYS A 78 -15.60 -14.37 -2.72
C CYS A 78 -15.09 -12.92 -2.83
N SER A 79 -15.63 -12.12 -3.75
CA SER A 79 -15.17 -10.73 -3.95
C SER A 79 -15.75 -9.78 -2.92
N GLN A 80 -16.97 -10.01 -2.47
CA GLN A 80 -17.62 -9.21 -1.45
C GLN A 80 -17.01 -9.45 -0.07
N PHE A 81 -16.51 -10.66 0.20
CA PHE A 81 -15.68 -10.94 1.38
C PHE A 81 -14.43 -10.05 1.39
N VAL A 82 -13.65 -10.08 0.31
CA VAL A 82 -12.43 -9.26 0.18
C VAL A 82 -12.75 -7.77 0.31
N LYS A 83 -13.78 -7.29 -0.40
CA LYS A 83 -14.23 -5.90 -0.27
C LYS A 83 -14.55 -5.54 1.17
N TYR A 84 -15.33 -6.38 1.86
CA TYR A 84 -15.72 -6.13 3.24
C TYR A 84 -14.50 -6.07 4.18
N VAL A 85 -13.59 -7.03 4.08
CA VAL A 85 -12.38 -7.07 4.93
C VAL A 85 -11.52 -5.81 4.73
N PHE A 86 -11.24 -5.42 3.48
CA PHE A 86 -10.44 -4.22 3.18
C PHE A 86 -11.14 -2.92 3.62
N GLU A 87 -12.47 -2.87 3.49
CA GLU A 87 -13.27 -1.75 3.97
C GLU A 87 -13.25 -1.66 5.50
N GLN A 88 -13.35 -2.78 6.22
CA GLN A 88 -13.31 -2.78 7.69
C GLN A 88 -11.89 -2.57 8.26
N ALA A 89 -10.87 -3.08 7.59
CA ALA A 89 -9.49 -2.96 8.05
C ALA A 89 -8.91 -1.57 7.74
N LEU A 90 -9.00 -1.14 6.48
CA LEU A 90 -8.28 0.03 5.98
C LEU A 90 -9.20 1.14 5.46
N ASN A 91 -10.52 0.98 5.58
CA ASN A 91 -11.50 1.91 5.02
C ASN A 91 -11.33 2.11 3.50
N LEU A 92 -10.85 1.08 2.80
CA LEU A 92 -10.63 1.06 1.36
C LEU A 92 -11.84 0.47 0.62
N SER A 93 -12.37 1.23 -0.33
CA SER A 93 -13.49 0.79 -1.16
C SER A 93 -12.98 0.07 -2.41
N LEU A 94 -13.28 -1.23 -2.48
CA LEU A 94 -12.89 -2.08 -3.60
C LEU A 94 -14.06 -2.37 -4.56
N PRO A 95 -13.78 -2.64 -5.85
CA PRO A 95 -14.79 -3.10 -6.80
C PRO A 95 -15.52 -4.36 -6.30
N PRO A 96 -16.85 -4.48 -6.54
CA PRO A 96 -17.66 -5.54 -5.94
C PRO A 96 -17.52 -6.93 -6.59
N SER A 97 -16.89 -7.03 -7.78
CA SER A 97 -16.76 -8.30 -8.50
C SER A 97 -15.30 -8.73 -8.62
N ALA A 98 -15.04 -10.03 -8.51
CA ALA A 98 -13.69 -10.60 -8.64
C ALA A 98 -13.03 -10.22 -9.97
N ARG A 99 -13.80 -10.14 -11.06
CA ARG A 99 -13.31 -9.73 -12.39
C ARG A 99 -12.91 -8.26 -12.46
N SER A 100 -13.62 -7.39 -11.76
CA SER A 100 -13.25 -5.98 -11.68
C SER A 100 -12.07 -5.79 -10.74
N LEU A 101 -12.04 -6.53 -9.64
CA LEU A 101 -10.98 -6.48 -8.64
C LEU A 101 -9.65 -6.98 -9.22
N SER A 102 -9.66 -7.99 -10.08
CA SER A 102 -8.46 -8.50 -10.76
C SER A 102 -7.84 -7.54 -11.78
N LYS A 103 -8.44 -6.37 -12.01
CA LYS A 103 -7.98 -5.37 -12.98
C LYS A 103 -7.47 -4.08 -12.31
N VAL A 104 -7.47 -4.04 -10.99
CA VAL A 104 -7.00 -2.88 -10.22
C VAL A 104 -5.73 -3.25 -9.46
N GLY A 105 -4.89 -2.25 -9.20
CA GLY A 105 -3.61 -2.44 -8.52
C GLY A 105 -2.48 -2.90 -9.45
N GLU A 106 -1.44 -3.44 -8.83
CA GLU A 106 -0.25 -3.93 -9.51
C GLU A 106 -0.34 -5.45 -9.75
N THR A 107 0.16 -5.92 -10.90
CA THR A 107 0.26 -7.36 -11.17
C THR A 107 1.57 -7.89 -10.59
N ILE A 108 1.45 -8.73 -9.57
CA ILE A 108 2.59 -9.38 -8.92
C ILE A 108 2.82 -10.75 -9.56
N LYS A 109 4.09 -11.09 -9.81
CA LYS A 109 4.44 -12.43 -10.28
C LYS A 109 4.23 -13.44 -9.15
N PHE A 110 3.96 -14.69 -9.53
CA PHE A 110 3.69 -15.73 -8.54
C PHE A 110 4.85 -15.94 -7.54
N GLU A 111 6.09 -15.79 -8.00
CA GLU A 111 7.31 -15.91 -7.18
C GLU A 111 7.51 -14.76 -6.19
N ASP A 112 6.85 -13.63 -6.42
CA ASP A 112 6.98 -12.40 -5.61
C ASP A 112 5.78 -12.18 -4.67
N LEU A 113 4.85 -13.15 -4.59
CA LEU A 113 3.66 -13.04 -3.76
C LEU A 113 4.00 -12.88 -2.28
N GLN A 114 3.35 -11.92 -1.64
CA GLN A 114 3.47 -11.62 -0.23
C GLN A 114 2.11 -11.76 0.49
N PRO A 115 2.10 -11.96 1.82
CA PRO A 115 0.87 -11.89 2.60
C PRO A 115 0.15 -10.57 2.36
N GLY A 116 -1.15 -10.64 2.06
CA GLY A 116 -1.96 -9.47 1.70
C GLY A 116 -2.29 -9.37 0.21
N ASP A 117 -1.50 -10.02 -0.65
CA ASP A 117 -1.77 -10.05 -2.08
C ASP A 117 -3.04 -10.84 -2.41
N LEU A 118 -3.75 -10.39 -3.45
CA LEU A 118 -4.97 -11.03 -3.92
C LEU A 118 -4.69 -11.96 -5.09
N VAL A 119 -5.07 -13.22 -4.94
CA VAL A 119 -4.94 -14.24 -6.00
C VAL A 119 -6.29 -14.45 -6.68
N PHE A 120 -6.29 -14.35 -8.01
CA PHE A 120 -7.49 -14.53 -8.83
C PHE A 120 -7.42 -15.81 -9.66
N PHE A 121 -8.52 -16.54 -9.70
CA PHE A 121 -8.61 -17.80 -10.44
C PHE A 121 -9.51 -17.64 -11.68
N ASN A 122 -9.03 -18.11 -12.83
CA ASN A 122 -9.84 -18.24 -14.03
C ASN A 122 -10.30 -19.70 -14.19
N THR A 123 -11.45 -20.02 -13.62
CA THR A 123 -11.96 -21.40 -13.50
C THR A 123 -12.95 -21.82 -14.58
N ARG A 124 -13.24 -20.95 -15.56
CA ARG A 124 -14.05 -21.31 -16.73
C ARG A 124 -13.12 -21.78 -17.85
N LYS A 125 -12.99 -23.10 -17.98
CA LYS A 125 -12.54 -23.73 -19.24
C LYS A 125 -13.75 -23.93 -20.13
#